data_AF-A0A0J7KR11-F1
#
_entry.id   AF-A0A0J7KR11-F1
#
_cell.length_a   1.000
_cell.length_b   1.000
_cell.length_c   1.000
_cell.angle_alpha   90.00
_cell.angle_beta   90.00
_cell.angle_gamma   90.00
#
_symmetry.space_group_name_H-M   'P 1'
#
loop_
_entity.id
_entity.type
_entity.pdbx_description
1 polymer ?
#
loop_
_entity_poly.entity_id
_entity_poly.type
_entity_poly.pdbx_seq_one_letter_code
_entity_poly.pdbx_strand_id
1 'polypeptide(L)'
;MPLECGTGQRLILTNVTYEQQGQYICLASNKINGNVREVKSDPVSLQVVGAPRVVKPAITEKFVVVTTEGSPARLEIRLCSDPKPRLVAWEWGSTRLHAG
;
A
#
# COMPACT_ATOMS: atom_id res chain seq x y z
N MET A 1 -8.95 6.13 2.85
CA MET A 1 -7.86 6.70 3.66
C MET A 1 -7.54 5.70 4.75
N PRO A 2 -6.33 5.11 4.84
CA PRO A 2 -5.95 4.48 6.08
C PRO A 2 -5.56 5.60 7.05
N LEU A 3 -6.44 5.92 7.99
CA LEU A 3 -6.22 6.99 8.97
C LEU A 3 -5.38 6.43 10.13
N GLU A 4 -4.12 6.09 9.87
CA GLU A 4 -3.15 5.85 10.95
C GLU A 4 -2.71 7.20 11.51
N CYS A 5 -3.53 7.73 12.42
CA CYS A 5 -3.23 8.95 13.16
C CYS A 5 -2.71 8.54 14.56
N GLY A 6 -1.49 8.98 14.89
CA GLY A 6 -0.93 8.79 16.22
C GLY A 6 -1.53 9.76 17.24
N THR A 7 -1.37 9.46 18.52
CA THR A 7 -1.70 10.38 19.62
C THR A 7 -0.42 10.86 20.31
N GLY A 8 -0.33 12.17 20.54
CA GLY A 8 0.80 12.78 21.22
C GLY A 8 1.98 13.15 20.31
N GLN A 9 3.17 13.23 20.90
CA GLN A 9 4.36 13.82 20.24
C GLN A 9 5.15 12.81 19.40
N ARG A 10 4.84 11.52 19.47
CA ARG A 10 5.56 10.44 18.78
C ARG A 10 4.56 9.50 18.11
N LEU A 11 4.77 9.23 16.82
CA LEU A 11 4.09 8.17 16.10
C LEU A 11 4.96 6.91 16.11
N ILE A 12 4.43 5.81 16.65
CA ILE A 12 5.08 4.50 16.64
C ILE A 12 4.28 3.60 15.72
N LEU A 13 4.88 3.19 14.60
CA LEU A 13 4.30 2.23 13.67
C LEU A 13 4.92 0.86 13.94
N THR A 14 4.10 -0.13 14.29
CA THR A 14 4.52 -1.52 14.52
C THR A 14 4.03 -2.40 13.39
N ASN A 15 4.82 -3.41 12.99
CA ASN A 15 4.48 -4.31 11.88
C ASN A 15 4.17 -3.55 10.58
N VAL A 16 5.06 -2.64 10.21
CA VAL A 16 4.93 -1.79 9.02
C VAL A 16 4.79 -2.66 7.77
N THR A 17 3.82 -2.32 6.93
CA THR A 17 3.57 -2.88 5.62
C THR A 17 3.61 -1.77 4.55
N TYR A 18 3.52 -2.14 3.27
CA TYR A 18 3.57 -1.16 2.17
C TYR A 18 2.43 -0.13 2.20
N GLU A 19 1.33 -0.46 2.85
CA GLU A 19 0.15 0.38 3.03
C GLU A 19 0.42 1.60 3.90
N GLN A 20 1.48 1.60 4.73
CA GLN A 20 1.94 2.76 5.50
C GLN A 20 2.91 3.67 4.72
N GLN A 21 3.31 3.34 3.50
CA GLN A 21 4.12 4.25 2.69
C GLN A 21 3.34 5.55 2.42
N GLY A 22 4.00 6.70 2.56
CA GLY A 22 3.38 7.98 2.26
C GLY A 22 4.02 9.16 2.98
N GLN A 23 3.28 10.25 3.04
CA GLN A 23 3.69 11.46 3.77
C GLN A 23 2.91 11.58 5.07
N TYR A 24 3.64 11.90 6.13
CA TYR A 24 3.10 12.14 7.46
C TYR A 24 3.31 13.60 7.84
N ILE A 25 2.33 14.17 8.53
CA ILE A 25 2.42 15.51 9.13
C ILE A 25 2.10 15.41 10.62
N CYS A 26 2.75 16.24 11.43
CA CYS A 26 2.35 16.43 12.82
C CYS A 26 1.39 17.61 12.90
N LEU A 27 0.28 17.42 13.61
CA LEU A 27 -0.69 18.48 13.92
C LEU A 27 -0.59 18.82 15.40
N ALA A 28 -0.15 20.05 15.70
CA ALA A 28 -0.16 20.59 17.06
C ALA A 28 -1.39 21.48 17.24
N SER A 29 -2.19 21.21 18.27
CA SER A 29 -3.42 21.96 18.57
C SER A 29 -3.37 22.50 20.00
N ASN A 30 -3.66 23.78 20.18
CA ASN A 30 -3.75 24.44 21.48
C ASN A 30 -5.07 25.19 21.61
N LYS A 31 -5.69 25.17 22.80
CA LYS A 31 -6.90 25.92 23.10
C LYS A 31 -6.56 27.10 24.01
N ILE A 32 -6.72 28.33 23.52
CA ILE A 32 -6.45 29.57 24.25
C ILE A 32 -7.73 30.40 24.27
N ASN A 33 -8.23 30.73 25.47
CA ASN A 33 -9.47 31.49 25.67
C ASN A 33 -10.69 30.92 24.91
N GLY A 34 -10.83 29.59 24.90
CA GLY A 34 -11.93 28.93 24.18
C GLY A 34 -11.66 28.67 22.70
N ASN A 35 -10.68 29.35 22.09
CA ASN A 35 -10.35 29.22 20.67
C ASN A 35 -9.26 28.17 20.43
N VAL A 36 -9.53 27.24 19.52
CA VAL A 36 -8.55 26.24 19.09
C VAL A 36 -7.68 26.82 17.98
N ARG A 37 -6.36 26.68 18.11
CA ARG A 37 -5.38 27.03 17.09
C ARG A 37 -4.56 25.81 16.74
N GLU A 38 -4.38 25.57 15.45
CA GLU A 38 -3.65 24.42 14.93
C GLU A 38 -2.48 24.86 14.05
N VAL A 39 -1.38 24.12 14.12
CA VAL A 39 -0.21 24.28 13.25
C VAL A 39 0.20 22.91 12.74
N LYS A 40 0.59 22.85 11.46
CA LYS A 40 1.11 21.65 10.81
C LYS A 40 2.63 21.75 10.68
N SER A 41 3.32 20.63 10.89
CA SER A 41 4.73 20.53 10.52
C SER A 41 4.90 20.50 8.99
N ASP A 42 6.15 20.63 8.54
CA ASP A 42 6.52 20.17 7.21
C ASP A 42 6.26 18.65 7.07
N PRO A 43 5.93 18.16 5.87
CA PRO A 43 5.72 16.73 5.64
C PRO A 43 7.00 15.91 5.79
N VAL A 44 6.86 14.72 6.37
CA VAL A 44 7.91 13.69 6.45
C VAL A 44 7.53 12.53 5.55
N SER A 45 8.42 12.14 4.64
CA SER A 45 8.20 11.01 3.73
C SER A 45 8.63 9.69 4.38
N LEU A 46 7.72 8.73 4.47
CA LEU A 46 7.99 7.35 4.86
C LEU A 46 8.04 6.46 3.61
N GLN A 47 9.22 5.94 3.30
CA GLN A 47 9.43 4.93 2.27
C GLN A 47 9.53 3.56 2.91
N VAL A 48 8.72 2.61 2.46
CA VAL A 48 8.72 1.23 2.97
C VAL A 48 9.47 0.34 1.99
N VAL A 49 10.53 -0.31 2.48
CA VAL A 49 11.33 -1.27 1.71
C VAL A 49 11.10 -2.69 2.21
N GLY A 50 11.17 -3.67 1.31
CA GLY A 50 10.89 -5.05 1.69
C GLY A 50 10.76 -6.02 0.52
N ALA A 51 10.40 -7.27 0.86
CA ALA A 51 10.17 -8.32 -0.11
C ALA A 51 8.85 -8.09 -0.90
N PRO A 52 8.77 -8.59 -2.15
CA PRO A 52 7.55 -8.51 -2.95
C PRO A 52 6.33 -9.04 -2.20
N ARG A 53 5.26 -8.25 -2.17
CA ARG A 53 3.98 -8.63 -1.58
C ARG A 53 2.86 -8.36 -2.57
N VAL A 54 2.06 -9.39 -2.84
CA VAL A 54 0.83 -9.26 -3.64
C VAL A 54 -0.12 -8.32 -2.90
N VAL A 55 -0.56 -7.28 -3.59
CA VAL A 55 -1.60 -6.38 -3.09
C VAL A 55 -2.91 -7.12 -3.20
N LYS A 56 -3.60 -7.30 -2.06
CA LYS A 56 -4.94 -7.88 -2.08
C LYS A 56 -5.84 -6.93 -2.89
N PRO A 57 -6.60 -7.43 -3.87
CA PRO A 57 -7.57 -6.64 -4.59
C PRO A 57 -8.55 -6.02 -3.59
N ALA A 58 -9.11 -4.88 -3.96
CA ALA A 58 -10.24 -4.34 -3.20
C ALA A 58 -11.35 -5.40 -3.10
N ILE A 59 -12.20 -5.36 -2.07
CA ILE A 59 -13.31 -6.34 -1.88
C ILE A 59 -14.20 -6.46 -3.15
N THR A 60 -14.21 -5.43 -4.00
CA THR A 60 -14.93 -5.35 -5.27
C THR A 60 -14.22 -6.01 -6.46
N GLU A 61 -12.92 -6.31 -6.36
CA GLU A 61 -12.11 -6.91 -7.42
C GLU A 61 -12.04 -8.43 -7.20
N LYS A 62 -12.70 -9.19 -8.09
CA LYS A 62 -12.61 -10.65 -8.08
C LYS A 62 -11.33 -11.08 -8.80
N PHE A 63 -10.57 -11.99 -8.21
CA PHE A 63 -9.48 -12.72 -8.89
C PHE A 63 -9.99 -13.73 -9.96
N VAL A 64 -11.26 -13.65 -10.34
CA VAL A 64 -11.87 -14.56 -11.29
C VAL A 64 -11.98 -13.85 -12.63
N VAL A 65 -11.26 -14.35 -13.61
CA VAL A 65 -11.37 -13.91 -15.00
C VAL A 65 -12.27 -14.90 -15.73
N VAL A 66 -13.38 -14.41 -16.30
CA VAL A 66 -14.31 -15.20 -17.11
C VAL A 66 -14.20 -14.73 -18.55
N THR A 67 -14.04 -15.67 -19.47
CA THR A 67 -14.02 -15.40 -20.92
C THR A 67 -14.80 -16.48 -21.65
N THR A 68 -15.06 -16.26 -22.94
CA THR A 68 -15.64 -17.27 -23.85
C THR A 68 -14.55 -17.99 -24.61
N GLU A 69 -14.86 -19.19 -25.11
CA GLU A 69 -13.95 -19.91 -26.01
C GLU A 69 -13.56 -19.03 -27.21
N GLY A 70 -12.28 -19.06 -27.58
CA GLY A 70 -11.70 -18.24 -28.65
C GLY A 70 -11.43 -16.78 -28.28
N SER A 71 -11.97 -16.27 -27.17
CA SER A 71 -11.75 -14.89 -26.73
C SER A 71 -10.49 -14.77 -25.86
N PRO A 72 -9.72 -13.66 -25.97
CA PRO A 72 -8.56 -13.44 -25.13
C PRO A 72 -8.94 -13.28 -23.65
N ALA A 73 -8.15 -13.87 -22.75
CA ALA A 73 -8.23 -13.64 -21.31
C ALA A 73 -7.03 -12.82 -20.84
N ARG A 74 -7.25 -11.84 -19.97
CA ARG A 74 -6.19 -11.04 -19.36
C ARG A 74 -6.11 -11.33 -17.87
N LEU A 75 -4.99 -11.91 -17.44
CA LEU A 75 -4.66 -12.10 -16.03
C LEU A 75 -3.78 -10.93 -15.58
N GLU A 76 -4.20 -10.24 -14.52
CA GLU A 76 -3.45 -9.12 -13.93
C GLU A 76 -3.36 -9.31 -12.42
N ILE A 77 -2.16 -9.08 -11.87
CA ILE A 77 -1.92 -9.05 -10.44
C ILE A 77 -1.03 -7.86 -10.12
N ARG A 78 -1.32 -7.19 -9.01
CA ARG A 78 -0.52 -6.06 -8.52
C ARG A 78 0.27 -6.50 -7.30
N LEU A 79 1.53 -6.08 -7.24
CA LEU A 79 2.40 -6.33 -6.10
C LEU A 79 3.17 -5.05 -5.76
N CYS A 80 3.50 -4.89 -4.48
CA CYS A 80 4.43 -3.89 -3.98
C CYS A 80 5.77 -4.57 -3.74
N SER A 81 6.87 -3.92 -4.13
CA SER A 81 8.23 -4.41 -3.90
C SER A 81 9.20 -3.25 -4.01
N ASP A 82 10.13 -3.15 -3.07
CA ASP A 82 11.26 -2.23 -3.15
C ASP A 82 12.49 -2.88 -2.49
N PRO A 83 13.51 -3.28 -3.29
CA PRO A 83 13.68 -3.00 -4.73
C PRO A 83 12.74 -3.78 -5.65
N LYS A 84 12.75 -3.45 -6.95
CA LYS A 84 12.01 -4.22 -7.97
C LYS A 84 12.45 -5.70 -7.98
N PRO A 85 11.52 -6.66 -8.11
CA PRO A 85 11.86 -8.08 -8.14
C PRO A 85 12.71 -8.41 -9.37
N ARG A 86 13.69 -9.30 -9.20
CA ARG A 86 14.53 -9.81 -10.31
C ARG A 86 13.79 -10.83 -11.18
N LEU A 87 12.78 -11.49 -10.61
CA LEU A 87 12.00 -12.53 -11.26
C LEU A 87 10.53 -12.39 -10.88
N VAL A 88 9.67 -12.34 -11.89
CA VAL A 88 8.23 -12.48 -11.73
C VAL A 88 7.81 -13.62 -12.64
N ALA A 89 6.98 -14.54 -12.15
CA ALA A 89 6.49 -15.66 -12.93
C ALA A 89 5.06 -16.02 -12.52
N TRP A 90 4.26 -16.43 -13.50
CA TRP A 90 3.00 -17.12 -13.30
C TRP A 90 3.26 -18.62 -13.23
N GLU A 91 2.60 -19.29 -12.30
CA GLU A 91 2.71 -20.74 -12.12
C GLU A 91 1.32 -21.38 -12.17
N TRP A 92 1.18 -22.45 -12.96
CA TRP A 92 -0.04 -23.23 -13.06
C TRP A 92 0.30 -24.72 -13.25
N GLY A 93 0.09 -25.51 -12.20
CA GLY A 93 0.52 -26.91 -12.19
C GLY A 93 2.04 -27.01 -12.35
N SER A 94 2.50 -27.72 -13.38
CA SER A 94 3.92 -27.81 -13.75
C SER A 94 4.41 -26.68 -14.67
N THR A 95 3.51 -25.82 -15.13
CA THR A 95 3.82 -24.75 -16.08
C THR A 95 4.29 -23.50 -15.35
N ARG A 96 5.40 -22.94 -15.81
CA ARG A 96 5.94 -21.66 -15.34
C ARG A 96 6.12 -20.71 -16.51
N LEU A 97 5.52 -19.53 -16.42
CA LEU A 97 5.61 -18.48 -17.42
C LEU A 97 6.26 -17.26 -16.77
N HIS A 98 7.43 -16.85 -17.25
CA HIS A 98 8.06 -15.63 -16.77
C HIS A 98 7.23 -14.41 -17.21
N ALA A 99 6.92 -13.55 -16.25
CA ALA A 99 6.24 -12.28 -16.50
C ALA A 99 7.31 -11.22 -16.76
N GLY A 100 7.43 -10.80 -18.02
CA GLY A 100 8.45 -9.87 -18.49
C GLY A 100 8.55 -9.90 -20.00
#